data_AF-A0A1B7VQN4-F1
#
_entry.id   AF-A0A1B7VQN4-F1
#
_cell.length_a   1.000
_cell.length_b   1.000
_cell.length_c   1.000
_cell.angle_alpha   90.00
_cell.angle_beta   90.00
_cell.angle_gamma   90.00
#
_symmetry.space_group_name_H-M   'P 1'
#
loop_
_entity.id
_entity.type
_entity.pdbx_description
1 polymer ?
#
loop_
_entity_poly.entity_id
_entity_poly.type
_entity_poly.pdbx_seq_one_letter_code
_entity_poly.pdbx_strand_id
1 'polypeptide(L)' 'MNTTVPILTEIPTILQESMNNYLESHPDWDQNRVLTAALSLFLLQNGESDRRAARVYLETLFHQ' A
#
# COMPACT_ATOMS: atom_id res chain seq x y z
N MET A 1 15.51 -11.31 4.57
CA MET A 1 15.55 -10.59 3.28
C MET A 1 14.14 -10.62 2.72
N ASN A 2 13.41 -9.50 2.79
CA ASN A 2 12.08 -9.43 2.18
C ASN A 2 12.29 -9.23 0.68
N THR A 3 12.06 -10.28 -0.09
CA THR A 3 12.09 -10.21 -1.56
C THR A 3 10.88 -9.41 -2.02
N THR A 4 11.11 -8.25 -2.64
CA THR A 4 10.05 -7.49 -3.31
C THR A 4 9.87 -8.00 -4.74
N VAL A 5 8.63 -7.98 -5.22
CA VAL A 5 8.27 -8.36 -6.58
C VAL A 5 7.57 -7.16 -7.21
N PRO A 6 7.93 -6.74 -8.44
CA PRO A 6 7.28 -5.59 -9.08
C PRO A 6 5.81 -5.90 -9.37
N ILE A 7 4.97 -4.89 -9.21
CA ILE A 7 3.56 -4.93 -9.62
C ILE A 7 3.36 -4.01 -10.82
N LEU A 8 2.81 -4.54 -11.90
CA LEU A 8 2.42 -3.77 -13.07
C LEU A 8 0.90 -3.87 -13.22
N THR A 9 0.23 -2.74 -13.09
CA THR A 9 -1.22 -2.65 -13.27
C THR A 9 -1.58 -1.27 -13.79
N GLU A 10 -2.64 -1.20 -14.58
CA GLU A 10 -3.30 0.05 -14.92
C GLU A 10 -4.26 0.40 -13.78
N ILE A 11 -4.36 1.69 -13.45
CA ILE A 11 -5.34 2.20 -12.48
C ILE A 11 -6.13 3.35 -13.12
N PRO A 12 -7.39 3.56 -12.75
CA PRO A 12 -8.16 4.70 -13.24
C PRO A 12 -7.47 6.03 -12.90
N THR A 13 -7.48 6.99 -13.83
CA THR A 13 -6.83 8.30 -13.68
C THR A 13 -7.30 9.04 -12.41
N ILE A 14 -8.58 8.96 -12.08
CA ILE A 14 -9.15 9.59 -10.88
C ILE A 14 -8.49 9.04 -9.59
N LEU A 15 -8.18 7.75 -9.56
CA LEU A 15 -7.50 7.13 -8.41
C LEU A 15 -6.04 7.59 -8.33
N GLN A 16 -5.37 7.71 -9.47
CA GLN A 16 -4.02 8.25 -9.56
C GLN A 16 -3.96 9.70 -9.07
N GLU A 17 -4.88 10.56 -9.51
CA GLU A 17 -4.98 11.95 -9.06
C GLU A 17 -5.21 12.04 -7.55
N SER A 18 -6.15 11.23 -7.03
CA SER A 18 -6.43 11.18 -5.59
C SER A 18 -5.20 10.74 -4.78
N MET A 19 -4.44 9.75 -5.28
CA MET A 19 -3.18 9.33 -4.67
C MET A 19 -2.13 10.44 -4.69
N ASN A 20 -1.97 11.14 -5.81
CA ASN A 20 -1.00 12.24 -5.91
C ASN A 20 -1.33 13.38 -4.93
N ASN A 21 -2.60 13.78 -4.83
CA ASN A 21 -3.05 14.79 -3.86
C ASN A 21 -2.75 14.37 -2.40
N TYR A 22 -2.90 13.07 -2.09
CA TYR A 22 -2.52 12.56 -0.77
C TYR A 22 -1.01 12.69 -0.53
N LEU A 23 -0.18 12.30 -1.51
CA LEU A 23 1.28 12.36 -1.41
C LEU A 23 1.81 13.79 -1.27
N GLU A 24 1.16 14.78 -1.89
CA GLU A 24 1.54 16.20 -1.74
C GLU A 24 1.50 16.69 -0.28
N SER A 25 0.62 16.11 0.54
CA SER A 25 0.48 16.46 1.97
C SER A 25 1.26 15.53 2.92
N HIS A 26 1.85 14.45 2.40
CA HIS A 26 2.51 13.40 3.19
C HIS A 26 3.91 13.10 2.64
N PRO A 27 4.93 13.91 2.98
CA PRO A 27 6.27 13.82 2.37
C PRO A 27 7.01 12.51 2.68
N ASP A 28 6.63 11.81 3.76
CA ASP A 28 7.20 10.51 4.13
C ASP A 28 6.57 9.33 3.36
N TRP A 29 5.64 9.61 2.44
CA TRP A 29 4.94 8.61 1.66
C TRP A 29 5.36 8.67 0.19
N ASP A 30 5.42 7.51 -0.43
CA ASP A 30 5.56 7.36 -1.87
C ASP A 30 4.43 6.47 -2.42
N GLN A 31 4.34 6.40 -3.75
CA GLN A 31 3.30 5.59 -4.42
C GLN A 31 3.38 4.12 -4.02
N ASN A 32 4.58 3.55 -3.87
CA ASN A 32 4.75 2.15 -3.49
C ASN A 32 4.19 1.89 -2.09
N ARG A 33 4.43 2.80 -1.16
CA ARG A 33 3.97 2.73 0.22
C ARG A 33 2.45 2.82 0.31
N VAL A 34 1.84 3.75 -0.44
CA VAL A 34 0.38 3.86 -0.54
C VAL A 34 -0.23 2.58 -1.11
N LEU A 35 0.31 2.08 -2.22
CA LEU A 35 -0.19 0.86 -2.86
C LEU A 35 -0.01 -0.38 -1.98
N THR A 36 1.12 -0.49 -1.28
CA THR A 36 1.39 -1.59 -0.33
C THR A 36 0.43 -1.54 0.85
N ALA A 37 0.18 -0.35 1.41
CA ALA A 37 -0.79 -0.15 2.49
C ALA A 37 -2.22 -0.48 2.05
N ALA A 38 -2.62 0.00 0.86
CA ALA A 38 -3.95 -0.25 0.30
C ALA A 38 -4.17 -1.74 0.02
N LEU A 39 -3.19 -2.42 -0.59
CA LEU A 39 -3.28 -3.84 -0.90
C LEU A 39 -3.33 -4.70 0.37
N SER A 40 -2.45 -4.43 1.33
CA SER A 40 -2.40 -5.18 2.59
C SER A 40 -3.65 -4.96 3.44
N LEU A 41 -4.21 -3.75 3.46
CA LEU A 41 -5.49 -3.45 4.11
C LEU A 41 -6.66 -4.16 3.43
N PHE A 42 -6.73 -4.12 2.09
CA PHE A 42 -7.77 -4.81 1.33
C PHE A 42 -7.77 -6.32 1.65
N LEU A 43 -6.60 -6.94 1.68
CA LEU A 43 -6.45 -8.36 2.05
C LEU A 43 -6.79 -8.63 3.52
N LEU A 44 -6.51 -7.71 4.42
CA LEU A 44 -6.89 -7.84 5.84
C LEU A 44 -8.40 -7.79 6.03
N GLN A 45 -9.09 -6.93 5.28
CA GLN A 45 -10.53 -6.74 5.36
C GLN A 45 -11.32 -7.86 4.68
N ASN A 46 -10.80 -8.41 3.58
CA ASN A 46 -11.55 -9.32 2.70
C ASN A 46 -10.97 -10.76 2.64
N GLY A 47 -9.77 -10.98 3.17
CA GLY A 47 -9.13 -12.29 3.22
C GLY A 47 -9.44 -13.06 4.51
N GLU A 48 -8.97 -14.31 4.58
CA GLU A 48 -9.09 -15.18 5.76
C GLU A 48 -8.16 -14.78 6.92
N SER A 49 -8.02 -13.49 7.21
CA SER A 49 -7.17 -12.98 8.31
C SER A 49 -5.72 -13.45 8.25
N ASP A 50 -5.08 -13.38 7.06
CA ASP A 50 -3.68 -13.75 6.90
C ASP A 50 -2.78 -12.80 7.71
N ARG A 51 -2.14 -13.33 8.75
CA ARG A 51 -1.21 -12.59 9.63
C ARG A 51 -0.05 -11.98 8.87
N ARG A 52 0.32 -12.51 7.70
CA ARG A 52 1.37 -11.96 6.84
C ARG A 52 0.95 -10.63 6.24
N ALA A 53 -0.29 -10.52 5.77
CA ALA A 53 -0.84 -9.27 5.24
C ALA A 53 -0.97 -8.21 6.35
N ALA A 54 -1.43 -8.63 7.55
CA ALA A 54 -1.47 -7.74 8.71
C ALA A 54 -0.09 -7.19 9.09
N ARG A 55 0.96 -8.04 9.03
CA ARG A 55 2.34 -7.62 9.29
C ARG A 55 2.83 -6.61 8.26
N VAL A 56 2.64 -6.87 6.97
CA VAL A 56 3.02 -5.93 5.90
C VAL A 56 2.30 -4.60 6.06
N TYR A 57 1.01 -4.61 6.41
CA TYR A 57 0.24 -3.38 6.65
C TYR A 57 0.85 -2.54 7.78
N LEU A 58 1.16 -3.17 8.92
CA LEU A 58 1.75 -2.48 10.08
C LEU A 58 3.17 -1.98 9.79
N GLU A 59 4.02 -2.79 9.16
CA GLU A 59 5.38 -2.38 8.75
C GLU A 59 5.32 -1.19 7.79
N THR A 60 4.36 -1.19 6.85
CA THR A 60 4.16 -0.08 5.90
C THR A 60 3.73 1.21 6.60
N LEU A 61 2.87 1.15 7.62
CA LEU A 61 2.41 2.33 8.33
C LEU A 61 3.46 2.92 9.28
N PHE A 62 4.21 2.06 9.98
CA PHE A 62 5.07 2.47 11.09
C PHE A 62 6.57 2.46 10.78
N HIS A 63 6.98 2.07 9.57
CA HIS A 63 8.40 2.00 9.15
C HIS A 63 9.29 1.17 10.08
N GLN A 64 8.76 0.08 10.67
CA GLN A 64 9.54 -0.79 11.56
C GLN A 64 10.32 -1.87 10.80
#